data_AF-A0AA96S9K2-F1
#
_entry.id   AF-A0AA96S9K2-F1
#
_cell.length_a   1.000
_cell.length_b   1.000
_cell.length_c   1.000
_cell.angle_alpha   90.00
_cell.angle_beta   90.00
_cell.angle_gamma   90.00
#
_symmetry.space_group_name_H-M   'P 1'
#
loop_
_entity.id
_entity.type
_entity.pdbx_description
1 polymer ?
#
loop_
_entity_poly.entity_id
_entity_poly.type
_entity_poly.pdbx_seq_one_letter_code
_entity_poly.pdbx_strand_id
1 'polypeptide(L)'
;MIAKAELITQPYSGEYPEKIYDIPSPWNSQNWTWIKLTNDDLTEWCGNFRGYPREVAVSEKYNCVLVLTSDYLFKLDCSSRELTEYESQSLYQSLTVSPSGDFIIADYYSIEIIKSTLINKIQVVSPVEMDMIKFHGWSNNKLSITCDEFLNGNHVELELDGETFEITVKD
;
A
#
# COMPACT_ATOMS: atom_id res chain seq x y z
N MET A 1 6.85 -4.05 18.40
CA MET A 1 6.86 -3.89 16.93
C MET A 1 5.53 -3.30 16.52
N ILE A 2 5.44 -2.59 15.40
CA ILE A 2 4.16 -2.18 14.83
C ILE A 2 3.44 -3.44 14.33
N ALA A 3 2.26 -3.72 14.88
CA ALA A 3 1.44 -4.87 14.52
C ALA A 3 0.31 -4.49 13.56
N LYS A 4 -0.24 -3.27 13.72
CA LYS A 4 -1.40 -2.80 12.96
C LYS A 4 -1.19 -1.36 12.52
N ALA A 5 -1.70 -1.04 11.34
CA ALA A 5 -1.79 0.32 10.83
C ALA A 5 -3.17 0.55 10.22
N GLU A 6 -3.77 1.70 10.52
CA GLU A 6 -5.11 2.06 10.07
C GLU A 6 -5.13 3.51 9.58
N LEU A 7 -5.73 3.76 8.43
CA LEU A 7 -6.04 5.11 7.97
C LEU A 7 -7.09 5.73 8.90
N ILE A 8 -6.81 6.93 9.40
CA ILE A 8 -7.74 7.70 10.23
C ILE A 8 -7.91 9.12 9.68
N THR A 9 -8.97 9.78 10.11
CA THR A 9 -9.06 11.24 9.96
C THR A 9 -8.08 11.92 10.91
N GLN A 10 -7.77 13.19 10.63
CA GLN A 10 -6.93 14.00 11.51
C GLN A 10 -7.40 13.89 12.98
N PRO A 11 -6.54 13.41 13.90
CA PRO A 11 -6.89 13.29 15.30
C PRO A 11 -6.88 14.66 15.99
N TYR A 12 -7.47 14.74 17.18
CA TYR A 12 -7.33 15.94 18.00
C TYR A 12 -5.88 16.08 18.50
N SER A 13 -5.42 17.32 18.64
CA SER A 13 -4.07 17.59 19.13
C SER A 13 -3.87 16.99 20.52
N GLY A 14 -2.82 16.16 20.67
CA GLY A 14 -2.49 15.47 21.91
C GLY A 14 -3.30 14.19 22.18
N GLU A 15 -4.17 13.76 21.27
CA GLU A 15 -4.92 12.49 21.40
C GLU A 15 -3.97 11.27 21.38
N TYR A 16 -2.94 11.31 20.53
CA TYR A 16 -1.91 10.27 20.41
C TYR A 16 -0.52 10.90 20.48
N PRO A 17 0.52 10.13 20.88
CA PRO A 17 1.89 10.47 20.55
C PRO A 17 2.03 10.56 19.02
N GLU A 18 2.61 11.64 18.50
CA GLU A 18 2.70 11.88 17.07
C GLU A 18 4.14 11.83 16.54
N LYS A 19 4.32 11.34 15.32
CA LYS A 19 5.58 11.45 14.57
C LYS A 19 5.29 11.90 13.13
N ILE A 20 6.01 12.92 12.69
CA ILE A 20 5.84 13.51 11.36
C ILE A 20 6.86 12.90 10.40
N TYR A 21 6.38 12.42 9.26
CA TYR A 21 7.16 11.91 8.15
C TYR A 21 6.98 12.85 6.95
N ASP A 22 7.92 13.76 6.80
CA ASP A 22 7.93 14.73 5.70
C ASP A 22 9.26 14.65 4.94
N ILE A 23 9.17 14.70 3.62
CA ILE A 23 10.32 14.71 2.71
C ILE A 23 10.33 16.11 2.08
N PRO A 24 11.29 16.98 2.42
CA PRO A 24 11.31 18.34 1.89
C PRO A 24 11.41 18.34 0.36
N SER A 25 10.37 18.85 -0.30
CA SER A 25 10.32 18.95 -1.76
C SER A 25 9.38 20.08 -2.18
N PRO A 26 9.75 20.87 -3.22
CA PRO A 26 8.88 21.92 -3.74
C PRO A 26 7.63 21.37 -4.47
N TRP A 27 7.61 20.07 -4.77
CA TRP A 27 6.50 19.40 -5.46
C TRP A 27 5.51 18.73 -4.51
N ASN A 28 5.69 18.90 -3.19
CA ASN A 28 4.77 18.36 -2.21
C ASN A 28 3.40 19.02 -2.32
N SER A 29 2.35 18.21 -2.22
CA SER A 29 1.01 18.72 -2.03
C SER A 29 0.87 19.35 -0.63
N GLN A 30 -0.19 20.13 -0.45
CA GLN A 30 -0.57 20.64 0.87
C GLN A 30 -1.29 19.59 1.74
N ASN A 31 -1.53 18.40 1.19
CA ASN A 31 -2.29 17.35 1.84
C ASN A 31 -1.43 16.57 2.85
N TRP A 32 -2.12 16.00 3.83
CA TRP A 32 -1.54 15.14 4.85
C TRP A 32 -2.42 13.92 5.07
N THR A 33 -1.78 12.82 5.46
CA THR A 33 -2.39 11.54 5.78
C THR A 33 -2.04 11.18 7.22
N TRP A 34 -3.05 10.73 7.97
CA TRP A 34 -2.88 10.28 9.35
C TRP A 34 -3.08 8.78 9.41
N ILE A 35 -2.09 8.08 9.96
CA ILE A 35 -2.13 6.65 10.19
C ILE A 35 -2.06 6.41 11.69
N LYS A 36 -3.04 5.70 12.23
CA LYS A 36 -2.94 5.15 13.58
C LYS A 36 -2.14 3.86 13.52
N LEU A 37 -1.06 3.77 14.29
CA LEU A 37 -0.22 2.59 14.38
C LEU A 37 -0.33 2.00 15.78
N THR A 38 -0.63 0.71 15.85
CA THR A 38 -0.75 -0.05 17.10
C THR A 38 0.43 -1.01 17.19
N ASN A 39 1.17 -0.94 18.29
CA ASN A 39 2.27 -1.84 18.57
C ASN A 39 1.77 -3.16 19.20
N ASP A 40 2.60 -4.20 19.26
CA ASP A 40 2.26 -5.49 19.89
C ASP A 40 1.82 -5.36 21.36
N ASP A 41 2.35 -4.37 22.07
CA ASP A 41 2.00 -4.06 23.46
C ASP A 41 0.70 -3.24 23.59
N LEU A 42 -0.06 -3.14 22.50
CA LEU A 42 -1.31 -2.38 22.36
C LEU A 42 -1.14 -0.87 22.52
N THR A 43 0.09 -0.35 22.57
CA THR A 43 0.31 1.09 22.56
C THR A 43 0.03 1.67 21.18
N GLU A 44 -0.73 2.77 21.15
CA GLU A 44 -1.11 3.45 19.91
C GLU A 44 -0.36 4.78 19.77
N TRP A 45 -0.03 5.12 18.53
CA TRP A 45 0.56 6.41 18.16
C TRP A 45 0.15 6.78 16.74
N CYS A 46 0.28 8.06 16.38
CA CYS A 46 -0.13 8.57 15.07
C CYS A 46 1.09 8.97 14.24
N GLY A 47 1.16 8.44 13.02
CA GLY A 47 2.10 8.88 12.00
C GLY A 47 1.43 9.88 11.05
N ASN A 48 2.08 11.02 10.83
CA ASN A 48 1.60 12.09 9.96
C ASN A 48 2.45 12.12 8.69
N PHE A 49 1.88 11.79 7.53
CA PHE A 49 2.60 11.61 6.27
C PHE A 49 2.17 12.63 5.23
N ARG A 50 3.11 13.08 4.42
CA ARG A 50 2.83 14.00 3.31
C ARG A 50 1.99 13.33 2.21
N GLY A 51 0.96 14.01 1.71
CA GLY A 51 0.09 13.56 0.61
C GLY A 51 -1.32 13.16 1.05
N TYR A 52 -2.24 13.04 0.09
CA TYR A 52 -3.61 12.56 0.31
C TYR A 52 -3.63 11.04 0.57
N PRO A 53 -4.48 10.53 1.48
CA PRO A 53 -4.50 9.13 1.84
C PRO A 53 -4.87 8.22 0.67
N ARG A 54 -4.11 7.14 0.48
CA ARG A 54 -4.51 6.04 -0.41
C ARG A 54 -4.69 4.77 0.41
N GLU A 55 -3.59 4.14 0.82
CA GLU A 55 -3.63 2.84 1.49
C GLU A 55 -2.47 2.66 2.47
N VAL A 56 -2.62 1.74 3.42
CA VAL A 56 -1.56 1.37 4.36
C VAL A 56 -1.54 -0.15 4.58
N ALA A 57 -0.36 -0.73 4.66
CA ALA A 57 -0.22 -2.15 4.92
C ALA A 57 1.00 -2.48 5.80
N VAL A 58 0.86 -3.50 6.63
CA VAL A 58 1.93 -3.99 7.53
C VAL A 58 2.33 -5.38 7.09
N SER A 59 3.64 -5.64 7.00
CA SER A 59 4.18 -6.98 6.75
C SER A 59 5.06 -7.40 7.93
N GLU A 60 4.61 -8.44 8.64
CA GLU A 60 5.42 -9.09 9.68
C GLU A 60 6.66 -9.78 9.07
N LYS A 61 6.51 -10.37 7.88
CA LYS A 61 7.60 -11.05 7.14
C LYS A 61 8.79 -10.13 6.90
N TYR A 62 8.53 -8.86 6.55
CA TYR A 62 9.58 -7.87 6.28
C TYR A 62 9.82 -6.90 7.43
N ASN A 63 9.09 -7.05 8.55
CA ASN A 63 9.17 -6.14 9.70
C ASN A 63 9.07 -4.66 9.26
N CYS A 64 8.15 -4.37 8.34
CA CYS A 64 7.95 -3.00 7.85
C CYS A 64 6.49 -2.65 7.55
N VAL A 65 6.22 -1.35 7.56
CA VAL A 65 4.94 -0.77 7.14
C VAL A 65 5.16 -0.02 5.84
N LEU A 66 4.29 -0.25 4.86
CA LEU A 66 4.17 0.61 3.69
C LEU A 66 2.98 1.55 3.85
N VAL A 67 3.23 2.85 3.70
CA VAL A 67 2.20 3.89 3.70
C VAL A 67 2.18 4.52 2.31
N LEU A 68 1.07 4.36 1.60
CA LEU A 68 0.87 4.93 0.27
C LEU A 68 0.02 6.19 0.38
N THR A 69 0.57 7.30 -0.10
CA THR A 69 -0.13 8.58 -0.26
C THR A 69 -0.10 9.03 -1.72
N SER A 70 -0.76 10.14 -2.04
CA SER A 70 -0.66 10.75 -3.37
C SER A 70 0.75 11.19 -3.74
N ASP A 71 1.60 11.47 -2.75
CA ASP A 71 2.89 12.12 -2.96
C ASP A 71 4.04 11.11 -2.89
N TYR A 72 3.93 10.12 -2.01
CA TYR A 72 4.99 9.16 -1.75
C TYR A 72 4.46 7.77 -1.39
N LEU A 73 5.30 6.77 -1.64
CA LEU A 73 5.26 5.48 -0.96
C LEU A 73 6.35 5.51 0.13
N PHE A 74 5.95 5.48 1.39
CA PHE A 74 6.87 5.44 2.53
C PHE A 74 7.05 4.02 3.02
N LYS A 75 8.27 3.66 3.41
CA LYS A 75 8.57 2.42 4.11
C LYS A 75 9.15 2.71 5.49
N LEU A 76 8.45 2.26 6.52
CA LEU A 76 8.88 2.36 7.91
C LEU A 76 9.36 1.01 8.44
N ASP A 77 10.41 1.01 9.24
CA ASP A 77 10.77 -0.17 10.05
C ASP A 77 9.82 -0.31 11.24
N CYS A 78 9.24 -1.50 11.43
CA CYS A 78 8.23 -1.73 12.46
C CYS A 78 8.78 -1.70 13.89
N SER A 79 10.10 -1.79 14.07
CA SER A 79 10.70 -1.82 15.41
C SER A 79 11.13 -0.43 15.88
N SER A 80 11.85 0.29 15.03
CA SER A 80 12.40 1.62 15.29
C SER A 80 11.42 2.75 14.99
N ARG A 81 10.40 2.51 14.15
CA ARG A 81 9.48 3.54 13.63
C ARG A 81 10.19 4.56 12.74
N GLU A 82 11.41 4.26 12.27
CA GLU A 82 12.15 5.14 11.39
C GLU A 82 11.79 4.91 9.93
N LEU A 83 11.80 6.01 9.16
CA LEU A 83 11.67 5.94 7.71
C LEU A 83 12.96 5.34 7.14
N THR A 84 12.85 4.18 6.52
CA THR A 84 14.01 3.48 5.93
C THR A 84 14.15 3.74 4.44
N GLU A 85 13.03 3.83 3.72
CA GLU A 85 13.00 4.07 2.28
C GLU A 85 11.76 4.90 1.92
N TYR A 86 11.82 5.60 0.80
CA TYR A 86 10.66 6.23 0.20
C TYR A 86 10.80 6.29 -1.32
N GLU A 87 9.66 6.41 -2.00
CA GLU A 87 9.58 6.65 -3.44
C GLU A 87 8.63 7.80 -3.71
N SER A 88 9.07 8.79 -4.50
CA SER A 88 8.31 10.00 -4.81
C SER A 88 7.42 9.86 -6.03
N GLN A 89 6.31 10.61 -6.06
CA GLN A 89 5.42 10.76 -7.23
C GLN A 89 4.87 9.43 -7.75
N SER A 90 4.58 8.51 -6.84
CA SER A 90 4.12 7.19 -7.23
C SER A 90 2.71 7.26 -7.83
N LEU A 91 2.55 6.71 -9.03
CA LEU A 91 1.25 6.60 -9.71
C LEU A 91 0.37 5.51 -9.09
N TYR A 92 0.88 4.81 -8.07
CA TYR A 92 0.22 3.72 -7.37
C TYR A 92 -1.10 4.15 -6.72
N GLN A 93 -2.17 3.42 -7.01
CA GLN A 93 -3.51 3.67 -6.47
C GLN A 93 -3.90 2.66 -5.39
N SER A 94 -3.32 1.46 -5.40
CA SER A 94 -3.69 0.39 -4.48
C SER A 94 -2.46 -0.28 -3.88
N LEU A 95 -2.58 -0.67 -2.62
CA LEU A 95 -1.56 -1.38 -1.86
C LEU A 95 -2.25 -2.41 -0.96
N THR A 96 -1.71 -3.62 -0.91
CA THR A 96 -2.14 -4.66 0.03
C THR A 96 -0.97 -5.55 0.41
N VAL A 97 -1.20 -6.48 1.34
CA VAL A 97 -0.24 -7.52 1.75
C VAL A 97 -0.88 -8.87 1.52
N SER A 98 -0.16 -9.77 0.85
CA SER A 98 -0.58 -11.15 0.66
C SER A 98 -0.62 -11.91 1.99
N PRO A 99 -1.37 -13.03 2.06
CA PRO A 99 -1.32 -13.92 3.21
C PRO A 99 0.11 -14.43 3.54
N SER A 100 0.98 -14.51 2.53
CA SER A 100 2.40 -14.86 2.67
C SER A 100 3.30 -13.68 3.10
N GLY A 101 2.73 -12.50 3.34
CA GLY A 101 3.42 -11.32 3.84
C GLY A 101 4.11 -10.46 2.77
N ASP A 102 3.85 -10.69 1.49
CA ASP A 102 4.42 -9.90 0.39
C ASP A 102 3.54 -8.69 0.07
N PHE A 103 4.16 -7.53 -0.12
CA PHE A 103 3.40 -6.34 -0.53
C PHE A 103 3.05 -6.44 -2.01
N ILE A 104 1.81 -6.10 -2.33
CA ILE A 104 1.31 -6.02 -3.70
C ILE A 104 0.83 -4.60 -3.91
N ILE A 105 1.33 -3.97 -4.96
CA ILE A 105 1.02 -2.58 -5.29
C ILE A 105 0.54 -2.52 -6.73
N ALA A 106 -0.36 -1.60 -7.02
CA ALA A 106 -0.82 -1.35 -8.37
C ALA A 106 -0.90 0.14 -8.66
N ASP A 107 -0.49 0.53 -9.85
CA ASP A 107 -0.90 1.78 -10.46
C ASP A 107 -2.17 1.55 -11.30
N TYR A 108 -2.43 2.41 -12.29
CA TYR A 108 -3.58 2.23 -13.16
C TYR A 108 -3.45 1.04 -14.14
N TYR A 109 -2.23 0.58 -14.42
CA TYR A 109 -1.94 -0.28 -15.58
C TYR A 109 -1.20 -1.58 -15.24
N SER A 110 -0.51 -1.59 -14.10
CA SER A 110 0.40 -2.66 -13.71
C SER A 110 0.25 -3.02 -12.25
N ILE A 111 0.50 -4.30 -11.97
CA ILE A 111 0.59 -4.84 -10.60
C ILE A 111 2.03 -5.28 -10.39
N GLU A 112 2.60 -4.91 -9.26
CA GLU A 112 3.96 -5.26 -8.88
C GLU A 112 3.99 -5.82 -7.45
N ILE A 113 4.96 -6.69 -7.19
CA ILE A 113 5.25 -7.22 -5.86
C ILE A 113 6.48 -6.53 -5.30
N ILE A 114 6.34 -6.00 -4.09
CA ILE A 114 7.45 -5.45 -3.32
C ILE A 114 7.86 -6.49 -2.27
N LYS A 115 9.12 -6.92 -2.33
CA LYS A 115 9.71 -7.81 -1.32
C LYS A 115 10.34 -6.95 -0.21
N SER A 116 11.65 -7.06 -0.02
CA SER A 116 12.33 -6.38 1.07
C SER A 116 12.71 -4.91 0.80
N THR A 117 12.74 -4.43 -0.45
CA THR A 117 13.13 -3.04 -0.79
C THR A 117 12.22 -2.45 -1.86
N LEU A 118 12.14 -1.12 -1.94
CA LEU A 118 11.29 -0.42 -2.91
C LEU A 118 11.88 -0.40 -4.34
N ILE A 119 13.18 -0.66 -4.49
CA ILE A 119 13.89 -0.56 -5.78
C ILE A 119 13.61 -1.77 -6.69
N ASN A 120 13.57 -2.98 -6.12
CA ASN A 120 13.48 -4.22 -6.90
C ASN A 120 12.07 -4.80 -6.81
N LYS A 121 11.15 -4.21 -7.58
CA LYS A 121 9.78 -4.69 -7.70
C LYS A 121 9.68 -5.78 -8.77
N ILE A 122 8.80 -6.75 -8.56
CA ILE A 122 8.56 -7.84 -9.50
C ILE A 122 7.21 -7.59 -10.16
N GLN A 123 7.22 -7.27 -11.45
CA GLN A 123 5.99 -7.10 -12.22
C GLN A 123 5.23 -8.43 -12.32
N VAL A 124 3.94 -8.38 -12.05
CA VAL A 124 3.02 -9.52 -12.24
C VAL A 124 2.50 -9.50 -13.66
N VAL A 125 2.57 -10.64 -14.35
CA VAL A 125 2.05 -10.79 -15.70
C VAL A 125 0.55 -11.05 -15.64
N SER A 126 -0.22 -10.18 -16.31
CA SER A 126 -1.66 -10.34 -16.47
C SER A 126 -1.98 -11.04 -17.80
N PRO A 127 -3.00 -11.92 -17.85
CA PRO A 127 -3.48 -12.53 -19.09
C PRO A 127 -4.24 -11.54 -20.00
N VAL A 128 -4.60 -10.36 -19.48
CA VAL A 128 -5.32 -9.29 -20.19
C VAL A 128 -4.60 -7.96 -20.03
N GLU A 129 -4.82 -7.04 -20.98
CA GLU A 129 -4.42 -5.64 -20.80
C GLU A 129 -5.29 -4.99 -19.71
N MET A 130 -4.65 -4.39 -18.71
CA MET A 130 -5.34 -3.80 -17.57
C MET A 130 -5.29 -2.28 -17.63
N ASP A 131 -6.44 -1.64 -17.43
CA ASP A 131 -6.57 -0.23 -17.11
C ASP A 131 -7.45 -0.08 -15.85
N MET A 132 -7.33 1.04 -15.15
CA MET A 132 -8.13 1.38 -13.96
C MET A 132 -8.17 0.29 -12.88
N ILE A 133 -7.03 -0.34 -12.61
CA ILE A 133 -6.89 -1.42 -11.62
C ILE A 133 -7.36 -0.98 -10.23
N LYS A 134 -8.17 -1.82 -9.58
CA LYS A 134 -8.61 -1.65 -8.19
C LYS A 134 -8.59 -2.96 -7.44
N PHE A 135 -8.14 -2.93 -6.19
CA PHE A 135 -8.14 -4.07 -5.28
C PHE A 135 -9.41 -4.05 -4.41
N HIS A 136 -10.01 -5.22 -4.19
CA HIS A 136 -11.24 -5.39 -3.39
C HIS A 136 -11.03 -6.28 -2.15
N GLY A 137 -9.78 -6.63 -1.84
CA GLY A 137 -9.40 -7.42 -0.68
C GLY A 137 -9.25 -8.92 -0.96
N TRP A 138 -8.85 -9.64 0.08
CA TRP A 138 -8.49 -11.05 0.01
C TRP A 138 -9.63 -11.98 0.47
N SER A 139 -9.80 -13.08 -0.24
CA SER A 139 -10.68 -14.19 0.16
C SER A 139 -10.04 -15.51 -0.28
N ASN A 140 -9.96 -16.49 0.63
CA ASN A 140 -9.41 -17.83 0.33
C ASN A 140 -8.05 -17.80 -0.41
N ASN A 141 -7.11 -16.99 0.08
CA ASN A 141 -5.78 -16.78 -0.53
C ASN A 141 -5.79 -16.12 -1.92
N LYS A 142 -6.89 -15.48 -2.33
CA LYS A 142 -6.98 -14.77 -3.59
C LYS A 142 -7.35 -13.31 -3.39
N LEU A 143 -6.63 -12.42 -4.05
CA LEU A 143 -6.94 -10.99 -4.10
C LEU A 143 -7.93 -10.76 -5.23
N SER A 144 -9.10 -10.21 -4.91
CA SER A 144 -10.09 -9.80 -5.89
C SER A 144 -9.68 -8.47 -6.50
N ILE A 145 -9.68 -8.41 -7.84
CA ILE A 145 -9.24 -7.26 -8.62
C ILE A 145 -10.30 -6.95 -9.67
N THR A 146 -10.54 -5.66 -9.92
CA THR A 146 -11.28 -5.22 -11.12
C THR A 146 -10.40 -4.33 -11.96
N CYS A 147 -10.54 -4.42 -13.27
CA CYS A 147 -9.92 -3.52 -14.23
C CYS A 147 -10.83 -3.35 -15.46
N ASP A 148 -10.56 -2.32 -16.25
CA ASP A 148 -11.20 -2.11 -17.54
C ASP A 148 -10.21 -2.48 -18.66
N GLU A 149 -10.67 -3.13 -19.71
CA GLU A 149 -9.86 -3.40 -20.91
C GLU A 149 -10.08 -2.27 -21.93
N PHE A 150 -9.12 -1.35 -22.04
CA PHE A 150 -9.27 -0.07 -22.75
C PHE A 150 -9.78 -0.19 -24.19
N LEU A 151 -9.35 -1.21 -24.93
CA LEU A 151 -9.73 -1.39 -26.34
C LEU A 151 -11.15 -1.96 -26.52
N ASN A 152 -11.65 -2.69 -25.52
CA ASN A 152 -12.94 -3.37 -25.60
C ASN A 152 -14.02 -2.69 -24.76
N GLY A 153 -13.64 -1.81 -23.82
CA GLY A 153 -14.55 -1.17 -22.86
C GLY A 153 -15.19 -2.17 -21.89
N ASN A 154 -14.59 -3.36 -21.75
CA ASN A 154 -15.09 -4.42 -20.91
C ASN A 154 -14.59 -4.23 -19.49
N HIS A 155 -15.51 -4.33 -18.52
CA HIS A 155 -15.16 -4.47 -17.12
C HIS A 155 -14.82 -5.92 -16.82
N VAL A 156 -13.64 -6.18 -16.27
CA VAL A 156 -13.11 -7.53 -16.04
C VAL A 156 -12.87 -7.72 -14.54
N GLU A 157 -13.35 -8.85 -14.01
CA GLU A 157 -12.99 -9.34 -12.69
C GLU A 157 -11.82 -10.32 -12.80
N LEU A 158 -10.79 -10.08 -12.01
CA LEU A 158 -9.58 -10.90 -11.93
C LEU A 158 -9.37 -11.38 -10.50
N GLU A 159 -8.68 -12.50 -10.36
CA GLU A 159 -8.18 -13.01 -9.09
C GLU A 159 -6.66 -13.18 -9.18
N LEU A 160 -5.93 -12.67 -8.20
CA LEU A 160 -4.49 -12.91 -8.03
C LEU A 160 -4.26 -13.90 -6.89
N ASP A 161 -3.57 -15.00 -7.17
CA ASP A 161 -3.23 -16.00 -6.16
C ASP A 161 -2.13 -15.49 -5.20
N GLY A 162 -2.33 -15.67 -3.89
CA GLY A 162 -1.44 -15.16 -2.84
C GLY A 162 -0.14 -15.94 -2.62
N GLU A 163 -0.01 -17.10 -3.24
CA GLU A 163 1.19 -17.94 -3.21
C GLU A 163 1.97 -17.88 -4.53
N THR A 164 1.29 -18.09 -5.67
CA THR A 164 1.94 -18.13 -6.99
C THR A 164 2.05 -16.76 -7.64
N PHE A 165 1.21 -15.80 -7.23
CA PHE A 165 1.03 -14.50 -7.89
C PHE A 165 0.60 -14.60 -9.35
N GLU A 166 -0.06 -15.69 -9.73
CA GLU A 166 -0.69 -15.82 -11.04
C GLU A 166 -2.05 -15.10 -11.03
N ILE A 167 -2.34 -14.37 -12.10
CA ILE A 167 -3.62 -13.69 -12.33
C ILE A 167 -4.51 -14.57 -13.21
N THR A 168 -5.74 -14.82 -12.77
CA THR A 168 -6.77 -15.51 -13.54
C THR A 168 -7.99 -14.62 -13.75
N VAL A 169 -8.60 -14.71 -14.93
CA VAL A 169 -9.91 -14.08 -15.19
C VAL A 169 -10.99 -14.88 -14.48
N LYS A 170 -11.92 -14.19 -13.84
CA LYS A 170 -13.05 -14.79 -13.16
C LYS A 170 -14.21 -14.98 -14.16
N ASP A 171 -14.74 -16.19 -14.22
CA ASP A 171 -15.87 -16.57 -15.09
C ASP A 171 -17.21 -15.96 -14.66
#